data_AF-A0A807ZJ60-F1
#
_entry.id   AF-A0A807ZJ60-F1
#
_cell.length_a   1.000
_cell.length_b   1.000
_cell.length_c   1.000
_cell.angle_alpha   90.00
_cell.angle_beta   90.00
_cell.angle_gamma   90.00
#
_symmetry.space_group_name_H-M   'P 1'
#
loop_
_entity.id
_entity.type
_entity.pdbx_description
1 polymer ?
#
loop_
_entity_poly.entity_id
_entity_poly.type
_entity_poly.pdbx_seq_one_letter_code
_entity_poly.pdbx_strand_id
1 'polypeptide(L)'
;MASQNDKRAILGKALEDLVTRARSGREPCRIGLMAAGGEHSDMEFITAAAAAMKEDAALTVVGVGPRPAGLLPAGLDWIETGCEGGELAAGMEKALDSGHIQGAVALHYPFPLGVSTVGRILTPALGRAMFVACTTGMSAAKRQQALLRNAVLGIAVAKASGLAAPAVGVLNVDAAPQVLRALNRMAEKGYALNLGQSVRGDGGSLLRGNDLLRGAVDVCVTDTLTGNVLMKLFGAFTSGGAYETTGWGYGPSVGEGWNKVVSIISRASGSPVIANALAYTAAAVRGRLPALVTEELRKARAAGLDDELAAFEKSDAAPAVQVSPPPVEPTDEEIHGIDVLDLEQAVRCLWKEKIYAEAAMGCTGPVVKLASARLEAARKILADAGYI
;
A
#
# COMPACT_ATOMS: atom_id res chain seq x y z
N MET A 1 -36.01 23.81 12.76
CA MET A 1 -37.03 22.76 12.63
C MET A 1 -36.96 22.24 11.20
N ALA A 2 -36.62 20.96 10.99
CA ALA A 2 -36.61 20.38 9.64
C ALA A 2 -38.02 20.42 9.04
N SER A 3 -38.16 20.88 7.80
CA SER A 3 -39.45 21.04 7.13
C SER A 3 -40.13 19.68 6.92
N GLN A 4 -41.46 19.63 6.77
CA GLN A 4 -42.16 18.36 6.49
C GLN A 4 -41.64 17.64 5.22
N ASN A 5 -41.10 18.40 4.26
CA ASN A 5 -40.49 17.86 3.05
C ASN A 5 -39.17 17.14 3.35
N ASP A 6 -38.35 17.66 4.27
CA ASP A 6 -37.10 17.02 4.69
C ASP A 6 -37.38 15.67 5.35
N LYS A 7 -38.44 15.57 6.16
CA LYS A 7 -38.84 14.32 6.82
C LYS A 7 -39.28 13.26 5.80
N ARG A 8 -40.03 13.64 4.76
CA ARG A 8 -40.44 12.72 3.68
C ARG A 8 -39.26 12.23 2.86
N ALA A 9 -38.31 13.12 2.54
CA ALA A 9 -37.11 12.76 1.80
C ALA A 9 -36.22 11.79 2.59
N ILE A 10 -36.02 12.04 3.89
CA ILE A 10 -35.26 11.15 4.78
C ILE A 10 -35.93 9.77 4.86
N LEU A 11 -37.25 9.72 5.05
CA LEU A 11 -38.00 8.46 5.13
C LEU A 11 -37.95 7.68 3.80
N GLY A 12 -38.06 8.39 2.67
CA GLY A 12 -37.95 7.80 1.34
C GLY A 12 -36.58 7.17 1.11
N LYS A 13 -35.49 7.90 1.42
CA LYS A 13 -34.12 7.39 1.34
C LYS A 13 -33.91 6.17 2.24
N ALA A 14 -34.39 6.21 3.48
CA ALA A 14 -34.27 5.08 4.40
C ALA A 14 -35.01 3.82 3.89
N LEU A 15 -36.17 4.00 3.24
CA LEU A 15 -36.90 2.89 2.64
C LEU A 15 -36.17 2.33 1.41
N GLU A 16 -35.62 3.19 0.56
CA GLU A 16 -34.80 2.79 -0.59
C GLU A 16 -33.55 2.01 -0.16
N ASP A 17 -32.88 2.48 0.90
CA ASP A 17 -31.72 1.79 1.48
C ASP A 17 -32.10 0.42 2.04
N LEU A 18 -33.26 0.30 2.69
CA LEU A 18 -33.78 -0.96 3.22
C LEU A 18 -34.11 -1.94 2.09
N VAL A 19 -34.77 -1.48 1.02
CA VAL A 19 -35.09 -2.31 -0.15
C VAL A 19 -33.82 -2.77 -0.85
N THR A 20 -32.85 -1.87 -1.04
CA THR A 20 -31.57 -2.19 -1.67
C THR A 20 -30.80 -3.21 -0.84
N ARG A 21 -30.76 -3.04 0.48
CA ARG A 21 -30.13 -4.00 1.41
C ARG A 21 -30.82 -5.36 1.36
N ALA A 22 -32.15 -5.39 1.33
CA ALA A 22 -32.91 -6.64 1.24
C ALA A 22 -32.67 -7.39 -0.08
N ARG A 23 -32.50 -6.68 -1.20
CA ARG A 23 -32.26 -7.29 -2.52
C ARG A 23 -30.81 -7.75 -2.73
N SER A 24 -29.85 -6.97 -2.24
CA SER A 24 -28.42 -7.18 -2.48
C SER A 24 -27.69 -7.96 -1.38
N GLY A 25 -28.26 -8.01 -0.17
CA GLY A 25 -27.57 -8.50 1.01
C GLY A 25 -26.44 -7.60 1.52
N ARG A 26 -26.27 -6.39 0.95
CA ARG A 26 -25.18 -5.45 1.26
C ARG A 26 -25.71 -4.06 1.59
N GLU A 27 -24.93 -3.29 2.34
CA GLU A 27 -25.27 -1.88 2.54
C GLU A 27 -25.10 -1.08 1.23
N PRO A 28 -26.05 -0.20 0.89
CA PRO A 28 -25.92 0.73 -0.23
C PRO A 28 -24.62 1.53 -0.13
N CYS A 29 -23.96 1.71 -1.27
CA CYS A 29 -22.69 2.41 -1.35
C CYS A 29 -22.64 3.28 -2.59
N ARG A 30 -22.38 4.59 -2.41
CA ARG A 30 -22.24 5.56 -3.50
C ARG A 30 -20.77 5.91 -3.67
N ILE A 31 -20.19 5.59 -4.82
CA ILE A 31 -18.76 5.83 -5.11
C ILE A 31 -18.63 6.81 -6.28
N GLY A 32 -17.89 7.89 -6.06
CA GLY A 32 -17.53 8.84 -7.10
C GLY A 32 -16.52 8.25 -8.08
N LEU A 33 -16.68 8.50 -9.38
CA LEU A 33 -15.70 8.15 -10.41
C LEU A 33 -15.30 9.43 -11.14
N MET A 34 -14.04 9.83 -11.03
CA MET A 34 -13.47 10.86 -11.90
C MET A 34 -13.49 10.32 -13.34
N ALA A 35 -14.35 10.89 -14.16
CA ALA A 35 -14.67 10.38 -15.50
C ALA A 35 -14.16 11.33 -16.60
N ALA A 36 -12.92 11.82 -16.43
CA ALA A 36 -12.21 12.68 -17.36
C ALA A 36 -10.70 12.58 -17.14
N GLY A 37 -9.90 12.88 -18.18
CA GLY A 37 -8.43 12.94 -18.10
C GLY A 37 -7.71 11.60 -18.27
N GLY A 38 -8.40 10.56 -18.74
CA GLY A 38 -7.79 9.29 -19.14
C GLY A 38 -7.04 9.39 -20.47
N GLU A 39 -6.16 8.42 -20.74
CA GLU A 39 -5.47 8.29 -22.03
C GLU A 39 -6.30 7.52 -23.08
N HIS A 40 -7.46 6.99 -22.65
CA HIS A 40 -8.41 6.23 -23.46
C HIS A 40 -9.74 6.97 -23.62
N SER A 41 -10.65 6.42 -24.42
CA SER A 41 -11.99 6.98 -24.60
C SER A 41 -12.74 7.10 -23.26
N ASP A 42 -13.51 8.18 -23.08
CA ASP A 42 -14.39 8.36 -21.92
C ASP A 42 -15.41 7.22 -21.74
N MET A 43 -15.67 6.45 -22.82
CA MET A 43 -16.47 5.23 -22.77
C MET A 43 -15.90 4.17 -21.83
N GLU A 44 -14.60 4.18 -21.53
CA GLU A 44 -13.98 3.28 -20.55
C GLU A 44 -14.56 3.51 -19.15
N PHE A 45 -14.76 4.77 -18.74
CA PHE A 45 -15.35 5.09 -17.44
C PHE A 45 -16.80 4.63 -17.35
N ILE A 46 -17.58 4.86 -18.39
CA ILE A 46 -19.00 4.48 -18.45
C ILE A 46 -19.16 2.96 -18.45
N THR A 47 -18.34 2.27 -19.25
CA THR A 47 -18.33 0.81 -19.35
C THR A 47 -17.93 0.18 -18.01
N ALA A 48 -16.90 0.73 -17.36
CA ALA A 48 -16.46 0.29 -16.05
C ALA A 48 -17.53 0.47 -14.97
N ALA A 49 -18.18 1.64 -14.95
CA ALA A 49 -19.24 1.94 -14.00
C ALA A 49 -20.42 0.99 -14.16
N ALA A 50 -20.86 0.74 -15.40
CA ALA A 50 -21.91 -0.21 -15.70
C ALA A 50 -21.54 -1.63 -15.27
N ALA A 51 -20.31 -2.07 -15.54
CA ALA A 51 -19.82 -3.39 -15.12
C ALA A 51 -19.81 -3.53 -13.59
N ALA A 52 -19.29 -2.53 -12.87
CA ALA A 52 -19.24 -2.55 -11.41
C ALA A 52 -20.63 -2.59 -10.77
N MET A 53 -21.58 -1.79 -11.27
CA MET A 53 -22.97 -1.78 -10.78
C MET A 53 -23.74 -3.05 -11.12
N LYS A 54 -23.39 -3.73 -12.22
CA LYS A 54 -23.97 -5.04 -12.57
C LYS A 54 -23.53 -6.12 -11.58
N GLU A 55 -22.27 -6.12 -11.18
CA GLU A 55 -21.71 -7.09 -10.23
C GLU A 55 -22.11 -6.80 -8.76
N ASP A 56 -22.35 -5.53 -8.41
CA ASP A 56 -22.79 -5.12 -7.08
C ASP A 56 -24.06 -4.28 -7.17
N ALA A 57 -25.21 -4.92 -6.98
CA ALA A 57 -26.52 -4.26 -7.02
C ALA A 57 -26.76 -3.22 -5.90
N ALA A 58 -25.88 -3.15 -4.90
CA ALA A 58 -25.90 -2.11 -3.86
C ALA A 58 -24.90 -0.97 -4.15
N LEU A 59 -24.17 -1.04 -5.25
CA LEU A 59 -23.25 0.02 -5.68
C LEU A 59 -23.98 0.97 -6.62
N THR A 60 -23.90 2.25 -6.31
CA THR A 60 -24.21 3.34 -7.23
C THR A 60 -22.92 4.06 -7.55
N VAL A 61 -22.57 4.11 -8.83
CA VAL A 61 -21.45 4.93 -9.29
C VAL A 61 -21.98 6.34 -9.58
N VAL A 62 -21.20 7.35 -9.22
CA VAL A 62 -21.48 8.76 -9.50
C VAL A 62 -20.34 9.31 -10.34
N GLY A 63 -20.55 9.51 -11.63
CA GLY A 63 -19.53 10.13 -12.48
C GLY A 63 -19.29 11.59 -12.08
N VAL A 64 -18.03 12.03 -12.11
CA VAL A 64 -17.63 13.41 -11.83
C VAL A 64 -16.76 13.89 -12.99
N GLY A 65 -17.26 14.86 -13.73
CA GLY A 65 -16.62 15.34 -14.97
C GLY A 65 -17.63 15.96 -15.94
N PRO A 66 -17.19 16.27 -17.18
CA PRO A 66 -18.07 16.71 -18.25
C PRO A 66 -19.15 15.66 -18.51
N ARG A 67 -20.40 16.11 -18.66
CA ARG A 67 -21.51 15.18 -18.88
C ARG A 67 -21.39 14.52 -20.26
N PRO A 68 -21.42 13.18 -20.35
CA PRO A 68 -21.40 12.48 -21.63
C PRO A 68 -22.63 12.85 -22.48
N ALA A 69 -22.45 12.98 -23.79
CA ALA A 69 -23.55 13.30 -24.72
C ALA A 69 -24.56 12.15 -24.90
N GLY A 70 -24.19 10.92 -24.53
CA GLY A 70 -25.02 9.72 -24.69
C GLY A 70 -25.92 9.42 -23.49
N LEU A 71 -26.78 8.41 -23.66
CA LEU A 71 -27.58 7.86 -22.55
C LEU A 71 -26.66 7.20 -21.53
N LEU A 72 -26.82 7.58 -20.26
CA LEU A 72 -26.12 6.93 -19.16
C LEU A 72 -26.74 5.55 -18.87
N PRO A 73 -25.93 4.55 -18.47
CA PRO A 73 -26.42 3.29 -17.93
C PRO A 73 -27.46 3.51 -16.82
N ALA A 74 -28.44 2.60 -16.74
CA ALA A 74 -29.48 2.68 -15.72
C ALA A 74 -28.88 2.70 -14.30
N GLY A 75 -29.27 3.69 -13.50
CA GLY A 75 -28.81 3.87 -12.12
C GLY A 75 -27.46 4.58 -11.98
N LEU A 76 -26.75 4.88 -13.06
CA LEU A 76 -25.55 5.73 -13.01
C LEU A 76 -25.96 7.19 -12.75
N ASP A 77 -25.37 7.81 -11.74
CA ASP A 77 -25.58 9.22 -11.42
C ASP A 77 -24.40 10.07 -11.91
N TRP A 78 -24.56 11.40 -11.94
CA TRP A 78 -23.55 12.31 -12.47
C TRP A 78 -23.50 13.67 -11.78
N ILE A 79 -22.29 14.11 -11.43
CA ILE A 79 -21.96 15.46 -10.99
C ILE A 79 -21.22 16.13 -12.14
N GLU A 80 -21.90 17.04 -12.81
CA GLU A 80 -21.33 17.77 -13.94
C GLU A 80 -20.31 18.82 -13.44
N THR A 81 -19.10 18.73 -13.96
CA THR A 81 -18.00 19.67 -13.70
C THR A 81 -17.26 19.97 -15.01
N GLY A 82 -16.32 20.93 -14.98
CA GLY A 82 -15.34 21.08 -16.06
C GLY A 82 -14.48 19.82 -16.29
N CYS A 83 -13.67 19.86 -17.36
CA CYS A 83 -12.88 18.73 -17.83
C CYS A 83 -11.53 18.54 -17.12
N GLU A 84 -10.96 19.59 -16.52
CA GLU A 84 -9.63 19.54 -15.91
C GLU A 84 -9.52 20.46 -14.69
N GLY A 85 -8.51 20.18 -13.86
CA GLY A 85 -8.05 21.09 -12.81
C GLY A 85 -8.96 21.18 -11.58
N GLY A 86 -9.05 22.40 -11.02
CA GLY A 86 -9.62 22.65 -9.70
C GLY A 86 -11.12 22.42 -9.58
N GLU A 87 -11.90 22.58 -10.66
CA GLU A 87 -13.36 22.38 -10.62
C GLU A 87 -13.73 20.92 -10.38
N LEU A 88 -13.03 20.00 -11.06
CA LEU A 88 -13.26 18.57 -10.91
C LEU A 88 -12.88 18.12 -9.49
N ALA A 89 -11.73 18.59 -8.98
CA ALA A 89 -11.30 18.32 -7.61
C ALA A 89 -12.30 18.87 -6.58
N ALA A 90 -12.77 20.11 -6.76
CA ALA A 90 -13.76 20.73 -5.88
C ALA A 90 -15.12 20.03 -5.92
N GLY A 91 -15.56 19.57 -7.09
CA GLY A 91 -16.80 18.79 -7.24
C GLY A 91 -16.73 17.47 -6.48
N MET A 92 -15.63 16.71 -6.64
CA MET A 92 -15.40 15.46 -5.91
C MET A 92 -15.32 15.70 -4.40
N GLU A 93 -14.59 16.73 -3.97
CA GLU A 93 -14.41 17.07 -2.56
C GLU A 93 -15.74 17.45 -1.90
N LYS A 94 -16.52 18.33 -2.53
CA LYS A 94 -17.85 18.70 -2.06
C LYS A 94 -18.77 17.48 -1.95
N ALA A 95 -18.67 16.53 -2.88
CA ALA A 95 -19.48 15.33 -2.87
C ALA A 95 -19.08 14.36 -1.73
N LEU A 96 -17.78 14.26 -1.41
CA LEU A 96 -17.28 13.51 -0.26
C LEU A 96 -17.70 14.17 1.06
N ASP A 97 -17.47 15.48 1.21
CA ASP A 97 -17.73 16.22 2.45
C ASP A 97 -19.22 16.29 2.80
N SER A 98 -20.09 16.35 1.79
CA SER A 98 -21.55 16.30 1.99
C SER A 98 -22.09 14.89 2.23
N GLY A 99 -21.28 13.84 2.07
CA GLY A 99 -21.71 12.46 2.12
C GLY A 99 -22.60 12.02 0.94
N HIS A 100 -22.61 12.80 -0.16
CA HIS A 100 -23.29 12.40 -1.40
C HIS A 100 -22.64 11.15 -2.02
N ILE A 101 -21.32 11.05 -1.89
CA ILE A 101 -20.53 9.84 -2.11
C ILE A 101 -19.76 9.49 -0.83
N GLN A 102 -19.50 8.21 -0.62
CA GLN A 102 -18.83 7.67 0.57
C GLN A 102 -17.36 7.36 0.31
N GLY A 103 -16.96 7.30 -0.96
CA GLY A 103 -15.60 7.14 -1.43
C GLY A 103 -15.49 7.53 -2.89
N ALA A 104 -14.27 7.58 -3.42
CA ALA A 104 -14.00 8.02 -4.79
C ALA A 104 -12.92 7.18 -5.46
N VAL A 105 -13.01 7.05 -6.79
CA VAL A 105 -11.95 6.56 -7.67
C VAL A 105 -11.50 7.74 -8.53
N ALA A 106 -10.21 8.07 -8.48
CA ALA A 106 -9.64 9.26 -9.08
C ALA A 106 -8.37 8.93 -9.87
N LEU A 107 -8.11 9.67 -10.95
CA LEU A 107 -6.84 9.58 -11.69
C LEU A 107 -5.71 10.32 -10.97
N HIS A 108 -6.06 11.39 -10.25
CA HIS A 108 -5.16 12.09 -9.35
C HIS A 108 -5.94 12.61 -8.14
N TYR A 109 -5.28 12.68 -6.99
CA TYR A 109 -5.82 13.35 -5.81
C TYR A 109 -4.63 13.84 -4.96
N PRO A 110 -4.62 15.11 -4.51
CA PRO A 110 -3.48 15.67 -3.78
C PRO A 110 -3.48 15.17 -2.32
N PHE A 111 -2.73 14.10 -2.06
CA PHE A 111 -2.57 13.57 -0.71
C PHE A 111 -1.52 14.37 0.09
N PRO A 112 -1.82 14.77 1.34
CA PRO A 112 -0.82 15.37 2.22
C PRO A 112 0.22 14.34 2.67
N LEU A 113 1.36 14.81 3.17
CA LEU A 113 2.32 13.95 3.85
C LEU A 113 1.65 13.21 5.02
N GLY A 114 1.92 11.92 5.14
CA GLY A 114 1.25 11.03 6.09
C GLY A 114 0.13 10.18 5.46
N VAL A 115 -0.26 10.48 4.22
CA VAL A 115 -1.26 9.73 3.46
C VAL A 115 -0.61 9.04 2.27
N SER A 116 -0.85 7.74 2.15
CA SER A 116 -0.43 6.90 1.02
C SER A 116 -1.58 6.00 0.59
N THR A 117 -1.39 5.21 -0.47
CA THR A 117 -2.41 4.26 -0.95
C THR A 117 -1.90 2.83 -0.90
N VAL A 118 -2.83 1.89 -0.80
CA VAL A 118 -2.55 0.44 -0.83
C VAL A 118 -3.22 -0.19 -2.05
N GLY A 119 -2.45 -0.38 -3.11
CA GLY A 119 -2.94 -0.97 -4.35
C GLY A 119 -3.15 -2.47 -4.22
N ARG A 120 -3.78 -3.06 -5.24
CA ARG A 120 -4.03 -4.49 -5.28
C ARG A 120 -3.85 -5.02 -6.70
N ILE A 121 -2.99 -6.02 -6.83
CA ILE A 121 -2.60 -6.64 -8.09
C ILE A 121 -3.11 -8.07 -8.19
N LEU A 122 -3.18 -8.58 -9.43
CA LEU A 122 -3.35 -9.99 -9.72
C LEU A 122 -1.97 -10.58 -10.05
N THR A 123 -1.52 -11.55 -9.26
CA THR A 123 -0.22 -12.19 -9.48
C THR A 123 -0.27 -13.14 -10.68
N PRO A 124 0.72 -13.09 -11.58
CA PRO A 124 0.64 -13.79 -12.86
C PRO A 124 0.80 -15.31 -12.75
N ALA A 125 1.54 -15.82 -11.77
CA ALA A 125 1.83 -17.26 -11.72
C ALA A 125 0.65 -18.09 -11.19
N LEU A 126 -0.11 -17.57 -10.22
CA LEU A 126 -1.18 -18.33 -9.54
C LEU A 126 -2.54 -17.61 -9.54
N GLY A 127 -2.66 -16.44 -10.18
CA GLY A 127 -3.90 -15.67 -10.17
C GLY A 127 -4.35 -15.22 -8.77
N ARG A 128 -3.43 -15.20 -7.79
CA ARG A 128 -3.73 -14.73 -6.43
C ARG A 128 -3.77 -13.21 -6.41
N ALA A 129 -4.73 -12.64 -5.69
CA ALA A 129 -4.71 -11.20 -5.43
C ALA A 129 -3.70 -10.89 -4.31
N MET A 130 -2.92 -9.83 -4.46
CA MET A 130 -1.96 -9.37 -3.45
C MET A 130 -2.04 -7.85 -3.30
N PHE A 131 -2.01 -7.37 -2.07
CA PHE A 131 -1.94 -5.95 -1.74
C PHE A 131 -0.50 -5.45 -1.84
N VAL A 132 -0.32 -4.22 -2.32
CA VAL A 132 0.98 -3.54 -2.41
C VAL A 132 0.89 -2.27 -1.57
N ALA A 133 1.67 -2.21 -0.49
CA ALA A 133 1.68 -1.12 0.48
C ALA A 133 3.07 -0.47 0.51
N CYS A 134 3.32 0.67 -0.15
CA CYS A 134 2.39 1.60 -0.79
C CYS A 134 2.61 1.73 -2.31
N THR A 135 1.70 2.43 -2.99
CA THR A 135 1.68 2.56 -4.47
C THR A 135 1.65 4.01 -4.97
N THR A 136 1.14 4.93 -4.17
CA THR A 136 1.27 6.39 -4.33
C THR A 136 1.17 7.08 -2.97
N GLY A 137 1.58 8.34 -2.91
CA GLY A 137 1.66 9.14 -1.68
C GLY A 137 2.84 8.76 -0.78
N MET A 138 2.95 9.41 0.37
CA MET A 138 4.05 9.21 1.32
C MET A 138 3.51 9.19 2.74
N SER A 139 3.66 8.07 3.44
CA SER A 139 3.28 7.91 4.85
C SER A 139 4.29 8.52 5.83
N ALA A 140 5.52 8.78 5.38
CA ALA A 140 6.56 9.51 6.10
C ALA A 140 7.58 10.10 5.12
N ALA A 141 8.37 11.07 5.57
CA ALA A 141 9.46 11.63 4.77
C ALA A 141 10.67 10.69 4.68
N LYS A 142 10.97 9.95 5.76
CA LYS A 142 12.07 8.97 5.80
C LYS A 142 11.59 7.60 5.33
N ARG A 143 12.40 6.92 4.50
CA ARG A 143 12.03 5.65 3.86
C ARG A 143 11.72 4.54 4.89
N GLN A 144 12.57 4.36 5.88
CA GLN A 144 12.38 3.34 6.94
C GLN A 144 11.11 3.58 7.76
N GLN A 145 10.80 4.84 8.09
CA GLN A 145 9.55 5.20 8.76
C GLN A 145 8.34 4.96 7.85
N ALA A 146 8.45 5.29 6.56
CA ALA A 146 7.39 5.10 5.59
C ALA A 146 7.07 3.62 5.39
N LEU A 147 8.10 2.76 5.23
CA LEU A 147 7.94 1.31 5.10
C LEU A 147 7.28 0.70 6.34
N LEU A 148 7.70 1.07 7.55
CA LEU A 148 7.10 0.56 8.78
C LEU A 148 5.62 0.98 8.90
N ARG A 149 5.29 2.25 8.59
CA ARG A 149 3.90 2.71 8.54
C ARG A 149 3.10 1.98 7.47
N ASN A 150 3.66 1.79 6.28
CA ASN A 150 3.01 1.08 5.18
C ASN A 150 2.65 -0.36 5.55
N ALA A 151 3.45 -1.04 6.36
CA ALA A 151 3.10 -2.37 6.87
C ALA A 151 1.80 -2.34 7.69
N VAL A 152 1.70 -1.43 8.65
CA VAL A 152 0.51 -1.27 9.51
C VAL A 152 -0.72 -0.85 8.69
N LEU A 153 -0.55 0.12 7.79
CA LEU A 153 -1.62 0.61 6.92
C LEU A 153 -2.09 -0.46 5.92
N GLY A 154 -1.17 -1.25 5.36
CA GLY A 154 -1.48 -2.37 4.48
C GLY A 154 -2.29 -3.47 5.17
N ILE A 155 -1.97 -3.78 6.43
CA ILE A 155 -2.75 -4.72 7.25
C ILE A 155 -4.18 -4.20 7.44
N ALA A 156 -4.35 -2.91 7.75
CA ALA A 156 -5.68 -2.32 7.92
C ALA A 156 -6.54 -2.42 6.64
N VAL A 157 -5.93 -2.22 5.47
CA VAL A 157 -6.62 -2.33 4.17
C VAL A 157 -6.99 -3.78 3.84
N ALA A 158 -6.10 -4.74 4.10
CA ALA A 158 -6.39 -6.15 3.93
C ALA A 158 -7.54 -6.61 4.86
N LYS A 159 -7.55 -6.13 6.12
CA LYS A 159 -8.65 -6.35 7.08
C LYS A 159 -9.97 -5.73 6.62
N ALA A 160 -9.95 -4.52 6.06
CA ALA A 160 -11.12 -3.89 5.47
C ALA A 160 -11.68 -4.70 4.28
N SER A 161 -10.82 -5.46 3.61
CA SER A 161 -11.17 -6.37 2.52
C SER A 161 -11.55 -7.79 2.97
N GLY A 162 -11.68 -8.02 4.28
CA GLY A 162 -12.14 -9.29 4.87
C GLY A 162 -11.03 -10.27 5.29
N LEU A 163 -9.74 -9.92 5.16
CA LEU A 163 -8.64 -10.77 5.63
C LEU A 163 -8.34 -10.48 7.10
N ALA A 164 -8.77 -11.35 8.01
CA ALA A 164 -8.60 -11.16 9.45
C ALA A 164 -7.12 -11.14 9.90
N ALA A 165 -6.29 -12.03 9.34
CA ALA A 165 -4.88 -12.20 9.70
C ALA A 165 -3.98 -12.27 8.43
N PRO A 166 -3.84 -11.15 7.70
CA PRO A 166 -3.13 -11.14 6.42
C PRO A 166 -1.64 -11.46 6.63
N ALA A 167 -1.09 -12.31 5.76
CA ALA A 167 0.35 -12.55 5.70
C ALA A 167 1.06 -11.31 5.12
N VAL A 168 2.04 -10.78 5.84
CA VAL A 168 2.77 -9.55 5.48
C VAL A 168 4.23 -9.87 5.20
N GLY A 169 4.76 -9.37 4.09
CA GLY A 169 6.19 -9.47 3.79
C GLY A 169 6.75 -8.13 3.29
N VAL A 170 8.02 -7.88 3.59
CA VAL A 170 8.73 -6.67 3.14
C VAL A 170 9.54 -7.00 1.90
N LEU A 171 9.34 -6.24 0.82
CA LEU A 171 10.14 -6.36 -0.38
C LEU A 171 11.59 -5.97 -0.08
N ASN A 172 12.54 -6.73 -0.61
CA ASN A 172 13.97 -6.47 -0.43
C ASN A 172 14.43 -5.21 -1.20
N VAL A 173 14.10 -4.05 -0.63
CA VAL A 173 14.54 -2.70 -1.03
C VAL A 173 15.33 -2.07 0.12
N ASP A 174 15.94 -0.90 -0.11
CA ASP A 174 16.64 -0.16 0.94
C ASP A 174 15.73 0.08 2.16
N ALA A 175 16.30 0.04 3.35
CA ALA A 175 15.65 0.01 4.67
C ALA A 175 14.83 -1.25 5.01
N ALA A 176 14.66 -2.21 4.10
CA ALA A 176 13.83 -3.39 4.36
C ALA A 176 14.32 -4.26 5.53
N PRO A 177 15.63 -4.57 5.68
CA PRO A 177 16.12 -5.31 6.84
C PRO A 177 15.84 -4.61 8.18
N GLN A 178 16.03 -3.28 8.25
CA GLN A 178 15.75 -2.49 9.45
C GLN A 178 14.27 -2.55 9.83
N VAL A 179 13.38 -2.44 8.84
CA VAL A 179 11.92 -2.50 9.01
C VAL A 179 11.49 -3.89 9.46
N LEU A 180 12.05 -4.95 8.86
CA LEU A 180 11.78 -6.32 9.28
C LEU A 180 12.17 -6.55 10.74
N ARG A 181 13.34 -6.05 11.19
CA ARG A 181 13.75 -6.11 12.60
C ARG A 181 12.77 -5.36 13.51
N ALA A 182 12.33 -4.16 13.12
CA ALA A 182 11.34 -3.39 13.87
C ALA A 182 10.00 -4.14 13.98
N LEU A 183 9.53 -4.75 12.89
CA LEU A 183 8.31 -5.56 12.87
C LEU A 183 8.41 -6.79 13.79
N ASN A 184 9.56 -7.47 13.81
CA ASN A 184 9.82 -8.58 14.73
C ASN A 184 9.77 -8.12 16.20
N ARG A 185 10.43 -7.02 16.54
CA ARG A 185 10.39 -6.45 17.91
C ARG A 185 8.97 -6.05 18.32
N MET A 186 8.19 -5.48 17.39
CA MET A 186 6.78 -5.19 17.64
C MET A 186 5.97 -6.48 17.87
N ALA A 187 6.23 -7.53 17.10
CA ALA A 187 5.58 -8.83 17.28
C ALA A 187 5.92 -9.46 18.65
N GLU A 188 7.18 -9.39 19.08
CA GLU A 188 7.63 -9.81 20.42
C GLU A 188 6.94 -9.02 21.55
N LYS A 189 6.64 -7.74 21.30
CA LYS A 189 5.86 -6.87 22.20
C LYS A 189 4.34 -7.07 22.10
N GLY A 190 3.88 -8.08 21.34
CA GLY A 190 2.47 -8.48 21.27
C GLY A 190 1.68 -7.88 20.12
N TYR A 191 2.33 -7.28 19.10
CA TYR A 191 1.64 -6.91 17.87
C TYR A 191 1.20 -8.17 17.12
N ALA A 192 -0.10 -8.29 16.82
CA ALA A 192 -0.65 -9.43 16.09
C ALA A 192 -0.26 -9.37 14.60
N LEU A 193 0.94 -9.85 14.30
CA LEU A 193 1.55 -9.83 12.98
C LEU A 193 1.77 -11.25 12.46
N ASN A 194 1.24 -11.53 11.27
CA ASN A 194 1.53 -12.77 10.53
C ASN A 194 2.60 -12.47 9.48
N LEU A 195 3.87 -12.71 9.81
CA LEU A 195 4.96 -12.52 8.85
C LEU A 195 4.97 -13.66 7.83
N GLY A 196 4.84 -13.30 6.56
CA GLY A 196 5.01 -14.21 5.45
C GLY A 196 6.48 -14.52 5.17
N GLN A 197 6.71 -15.57 4.39
CA GLN A 197 8.05 -16.01 4.01
C GLN A 197 8.20 -16.04 2.49
N SER A 198 9.43 -15.87 2.02
CA SER A 198 9.78 -16.12 0.63
C SER A 198 9.54 -17.59 0.26
N VAL A 199 9.12 -17.85 -0.98
CA VAL A 199 8.89 -19.20 -1.53
C VAL A 199 10.18 -19.95 -1.85
N ARG A 200 11.35 -19.38 -1.48
CA ARG A 200 12.64 -20.07 -1.62
C ARG A 200 12.69 -21.29 -0.72
N GLY A 201 13.49 -22.28 -1.12
CA GLY A 201 13.70 -23.50 -0.33
C GLY A 201 14.31 -23.24 1.06
N ASP A 202 14.97 -22.10 1.27
CA ASP A 202 15.54 -21.69 2.55
C ASP A 202 14.65 -20.73 3.37
N GLY A 203 13.47 -20.34 2.86
CA GLY A 203 12.46 -19.59 3.64
C GLY A 203 12.86 -18.16 4.04
N GLY A 204 13.63 -17.44 3.22
CA GLY A 204 14.09 -16.08 3.53
C GLY A 204 12.98 -15.11 3.95
N SER A 205 13.29 -14.21 4.89
CA SER A 205 12.34 -13.31 5.55
C SER A 205 11.98 -12.04 4.76
N LEU A 206 12.78 -11.69 3.74
CA LEU A 206 12.49 -10.60 2.80
C LEU A 206 12.03 -11.15 1.46
N LEU A 207 11.05 -10.49 0.85
CA LEU A 207 10.47 -10.88 -0.43
C LEU A 207 11.39 -10.50 -1.59
N ARG A 208 11.31 -11.30 -2.66
CA ARG A 208 11.99 -11.08 -3.94
C ARG A 208 10.99 -10.98 -5.09
N GLY A 209 11.48 -10.67 -6.28
CA GLY A 209 10.67 -10.64 -7.50
C GLY A 209 9.82 -11.90 -7.70
N ASN A 210 10.41 -13.10 -7.52
CA ASN A 210 9.69 -14.37 -7.65
C ASN A 210 8.50 -14.51 -6.67
N ASP A 211 8.64 -13.95 -5.47
CA ASP A 211 7.58 -13.98 -4.44
C ASP A 211 6.39 -13.12 -4.88
N LEU A 212 6.66 -11.99 -5.54
CA LEU A 212 5.63 -11.13 -6.12
C LEU A 212 4.88 -11.85 -7.25
N LEU A 213 5.60 -12.56 -8.13
CA LEU A 213 5.00 -13.29 -9.24
C LEU A 213 4.06 -14.41 -8.76
N ARG A 214 4.40 -15.06 -7.63
CA ARG A 214 3.64 -16.17 -7.04
C ARG A 214 2.58 -15.74 -6.02
N GLY A 215 2.61 -14.48 -5.57
CA GLY A 215 1.77 -14.02 -4.48
C GLY A 215 2.06 -14.77 -3.19
N ALA A 216 3.33 -14.74 -2.75
CA ALA A 216 3.79 -15.45 -1.55
C ALA A 216 3.08 -14.96 -0.27
N VAL A 217 2.65 -13.70 -0.25
CA VAL A 217 2.00 -13.04 0.89
C VAL A 217 0.70 -12.36 0.46
N ASP A 218 -0.10 -11.94 1.43
CA ASP A 218 -1.29 -11.14 1.16
C ASP A 218 -0.93 -9.66 1.00
N VAL A 219 -0.01 -9.14 1.80
CA VAL A 219 0.45 -7.74 1.77
C VAL A 219 1.96 -7.67 1.53
N CYS A 220 2.36 -7.12 0.38
CA CYS A 220 3.73 -6.77 0.06
C CYS A 220 4.02 -5.32 0.45
N VAL A 221 4.95 -5.12 1.39
CA VAL A 221 5.38 -3.79 1.86
C VAL A 221 6.55 -3.30 1.02
N THR A 222 6.45 -2.08 0.49
CA THR A 222 7.46 -1.43 -0.34
C THR A 222 7.32 0.10 -0.31
N ASP A 223 8.31 0.80 -0.85
CA ASP A 223 8.28 2.25 -1.01
C ASP A 223 7.39 2.68 -2.19
N THR A 224 6.96 3.95 -2.20
CA THR A 224 5.98 4.43 -3.18
C THR A 224 6.43 4.33 -4.62
N LEU A 225 7.72 4.52 -4.91
CA LEU A 225 8.20 4.52 -6.29
C LEU A 225 8.26 3.10 -6.82
N THR A 226 8.81 2.18 -6.00
CA THR A 226 8.83 0.76 -6.34
C THR A 226 7.41 0.23 -6.49
N GLY A 227 6.52 0.50 -5.54
CA GLY A 227 5.11 0.09 -5.62
C GLY A 227 4.40 0.63 -6.86
N ASN A 228 4.65 1.89 -7.25
CA ASN A 228 4.10 2.47 -8.48
C ASN A 228 4.53 1.69 -9.73
N VAL A 229 5.82 1.34 -9.83
CA VAL A 229 6.35 0.53 -10.93
C VAL A 229 5.72 -0.85 -10.93
N LEU A 230 5.56 -1.49 -9.77
CA LEU A 230 4.92 -2.81 -9.67
C LEU A 230 3.47 -2.76 -10.15
N MET A 231 2.69 -1.76 -9.76
CA MET A 231 1.30 -1.61 -10.23
C MET A 231 1.23 -1.53 -11.75
N LYS A 232 2.08 -0.71 -12.39
CA LYS A 232 2.14 -0.58 -13.85
C LYS A 232 2.55 -1.88 -14.52
N LEU A 233 3.60 -2.52 -13.99
CA LEU A 233 4.12 -3.76 -14.54
C LEU A 233 3.04 -4.85 -14.49
N PHE A 234 2.46 -5.13 -13.32
CA PHE A 234 1.44 -6.18 -13.21
C PHE A 234 0.14 -5.82 -13.93
N GLY A 235 -0.27 -4.56 -13.91
CA GLY A 235 -1.51 -4.12 -14.53
C GLY A 235 -1.48 -4.13 -16.06
N ALA A 236 -0.33 -3.87 -16.67
CA ALA A 236 -0.21 -3.63 -18.12
C ALA A 236 0.86 -4.48 -18.84
N PHE A 237 1.45 -5.52 -18.22
CA PHE A 237 2.50 -6.31 -18.89
C PHE A 237 2.02 -6.97 -20.20
N THR A 238 0.75 -7.37 -20.28
CA THR A 238 0.20 -8.01 -21.49
C THR A 238 -0.14 -7.02 -22.62
N SER A 239 -0.24 -5.72 -22.31
CA SER A 239 -0.61 -4.67 -23.27
C SER A 239 0.55 -3.79 -23.70
N GLY A 240 1.76 -4.07 -23.19
CA GLY A 240 2.94 -3.24 -23.46
C GLY A 240 2.97 -1.90 -22.71
N GLY A 241 2.18 -1.76 -21.63
CA GLY A 241 2.20 -0.58 -20.76
C GLY A 241 1.20 0.53 -21.12
N ALA A 242 0.54 0.46 -22.29
CA ALA A 242 -0.38 1.51 -22.75
C ALA A 242 -1.82 1.36 -22.21
N TYR A 243 -2.19 0.17 -21.70
CA TYR A 243 -3.55 -0.11 -21.21
C TYR A 243 -3.49 -1.10 -20.04
N GLU A 244 -3.85 -0.70 -18.83
CA GLU A 244 -3.91 -1.65 -17.71
C GLU A 244 -5.15 -2.53 -17.85
N THR A 245 -4.93 -3.85 -17.98
CA THR A 245 -5.96 -4.86 -18.22
C THR A 245 -6.34 -5.63 -16.95
N THR A 246 -5.48 -5.66 -15.93
CA THR A 246 -5.67 -6.47 -14.73
C THR A 246 -5.36 -5.72 -13.43
N GLY A 247 -5.93 -6.19 -12.32
CA GLY A 247 -5.78 -5.58 -10.99
C GLY A 247 -6.93 -4.66 -10.60
N TRP A 248 -6.77 -3.99 -9.46
CA TRP A 248 -7.81 -3.13 -8.82
C TRP A 248 -7.33 -1.67 -8.65
N GLY A 249 -6.33 -1.27 -9.45
CA GLY A 249 -5.71 0.04 -9.34
C GLY A 249 -4.81 0.21 -8.13
N TYR A 250 -4.37 1.44 -7.93
CA TYR A 250 -3.39 1.87 -6.94
C TYR A 250 -4.03 1.98 -5.55
N GLY A 251 -5.34 1.75 -5.46
CA GLY A 251 -6.07 1.41 -4.24
C GLY A 251 -6.35 2.58 -3.31
N PRO A 252 -7.08 2.32 -2.21
CA PRO A 252 -7.61 3.35 -1.34
C PRO A 252 -6.51 4.04 -0.55
N SER A 253 -6.72 5.32 -0.31
CA SER A 253 -5.90 6.15 0.57
C SER A 253 -6.07 5.77 2.03
N VAL A 254 -4.96 5.86 2.74
CA VAL A 254 -4.80 5.51 4.15
C VAL A 254 -3.76 6.40 4.79
N GLY A 255 -3.99 6.79 6.04
CA GLY A 255 -3.10 7.63 6.81
C GLY A 255 -3.67 7.88 8.19
N GLU A 256 -2.82 8.27 9.14
CA GLU A 256 -3.29 8.67 10.46
C GLU A 256 -4.15 9.93 10.38
N GLY A 257 -5.33 9.90 10.99
CA GLY A 257 -6.29 11.01 10.93
C GLY A 257 -6.96 11.20 9.56
N TRP A 258 -6.63 10.39 8.57
CA TRP A 258 -7.27 10.43 7.25
C TRP A 258 -8.63 9.74 7.30
N ASN A 259 -9.69 10.48 7.00
CA ASN A 259 -11.07 10.02 7.14
C ASN A 259 -11.79 9.74 5.81
N LYS A 260 -11.08 9.81 4.67
CA LYS A 260 -11.64 9.61 3.32
C LYS A 260 -11.19 8.29 2.72
N VAL A 261 -12.00 7.73 1.84
CA VAL A 261 -11.64 6.56 1.01
C VAL A 261 -11.55 7.00 -0.45
N VAL A 262 -10.37 7.45 -0.85
CA VAL A 262 -10.08 7.84 -2.25
C VAL A 262 -9.08 6.86 -2.83
N SER A 263 -9.47 6.13 -3.86
CA SER A 263 -8.62 5.21 -4.60
C SER A 263 -8.04 5.84 -5.85
N ILE A 264 -6.80 5.49 -6.18
CA ILE A 264 -6.14 5.97 -7.39
C ILE A 264 -6.16 4.91 -8.50
N ILE A 265 -6.40 5.36 -9.72
CA ILE A 265 -6.20 4.61 -10.97
C ILE A 265 -5.20 5.36 -11.86
N SER A 266 -4.60 4.65 -12.80
CA SER A 266 -3.75 5.27 -13.83
C SER A 266 -4.62 5.92 -14.92
N ARG A 267 -4.08 6.90 -15.63
CA ARG A 267 -4.70 7.38 -16.88
C ARG A 267 -4.76 6.30 -17.95
N ALA A 268 -3.85 5.32 -17.88
CA ALA A 268 -3.84 4.16 -18.74
C ALA A 268 -4.78 3.03 -18.25
N SER A 269 -5.49 3.20 -17.12
CA SER A 269 -6.36 2.14 -16.62
C SER A 269 -7.54 1.90 -17.55
N GLY A 270 -7.69 0.65 -17.99
CA GLY A 270 -8.83 0.21 -18.77
C GLY A 270 -10.08 -0.03 -17.93
N SER A 271 -11.23 -0.16 -18.58
CA SER A 271 -12.51 -0.44 -17.92
C SER A 271 -12.50 -1.63 -16.96
N PRO A 272 -11.77 -2.74 -17.19
CA PRO A 272 -11.69 -3.83 -16.21
C PRO A 272 -11.04 -3.39 -14.89
N VAL A 273 -9.95 -2.61 -14.97
CA VAL A 273 -9.23 -2.11 -13.79
C VAL A 273 -10.06 -1.05 -13.05
N ILE A 274 -10.73 -0.17 -13.80
CA ILE A 274 -11.62 0.85 -13.22
C ILE A 274 -12.80 0.18 -12.49
N ALA A 275 -13.44 -0.83 -13.09
CA ALA A 275 -14.55 -1.55 -12.47
C ALA A 275 -14.11 -2.26 -11.17
N ASN A 276 -12.93 -2.89 -11.20
CA ASN A 276 -12.31 -3.48 -10.03
C ASN A 276 -11.96 -2.44 -8.96
N ALA A 277 -11.44 -1.28 -9.34
CA ALA A 277 -11.15 -0.19 -8.40
C ALA A 277 -12.42 0.34 -7.72
N LEU A 278 -13.53 0.44 -8.45
CA LEU A 278 -14.85 0.80 -7.88
C LEU A 278 -15.31 -0.22 -6.85
N ALA A 279 -15.25 -1.51 -7.18
CA ALA A 279 -15.59 -2.59 -6.25
C ALA A 279 -14.68 -2.60 -5.01
N TYR A 280 -13.38 -2.39 -5.21
CA TYR A 280 -12.40 -2.33 -4.12
C TYR A 280 -12.64 -1.13 -3.20
N THR A 281 -12.94 0.04 -3.76
CA THR A 281 -13.29 1.25 -3.01
C THR A 281 -14.58 1.05 -2.22
N ALA A 282 -15.61 0.45 -2.83
CA ALA A 282 -16.85 0.11 -2.15
C ALA A 282 -16.64 -0.86 -0.99
N ALA A 283 -15.76 -1.86 -1.16
CA ALA A 283 -15.37 -2.77 -0.09
C ALA A 283 -14.66 -2.04 1.05
N ALA A 284 -13.73 -1.14 0.75
CA ALA A 284 -13.03 -0.33 1.76
C ALA A 284 -13.98 0.59 2.54
N VAL A 285 -14.96 1.21 1.87
CA VAL A 285 -16.01 2.01 2.51
C VAL A 285 -16.86 1.15 3.46
N ARG A 286 -17.40 0.03 2.97
CA ARG A 286 -18.25 -0.86 3.79
C ARG A 286 -17.48 -1.53 4.93
N GLY A 287 -16.18 -1.77 4.72
CA GLY A 287 -15.24 -2.25 5.74
C GLY A 287 -14.88 -1.17 6.78
N ARG A 288 -15.35 0.07 6.63
CA ARG A 288 -15.05 1.21 7.51
C ARG A 288 -13.55 1.43 7.65
N LEU A 289 -12.84 1.45 6.51
CA LEU A 289 -11.38 1.51 6.45
C LEU A 289 -10.74 2.58 7.37
N PRO A 290 -11.22 3.84 7.44
CA PRO A 290 -10.64 4.83 8.36
C PRO A 290 -10.65 4.42 9.84
N ALA A 291 -11.72 3.75 10.27
CA ALA A 291 -11.83 3.24 11.64
C ALA A 291 -10.87 2.06 11.88
N LEU A 292 -10.70 1.19 10.88
CA LEU A 292 -9.73 0.08 10.95
C LEU A 292 -8.29 0.57 10.96
N VAL A 293 -7.95 1.62 10.19
CA VAL A 293 -6.63 2.26 10.25
C VAL A 293 -6.36 2.80 11.65
N THR A 294 -7.33 3.50 12.25
CA THR A 294 -7.21 4.02 13.61
C THR A 294 -6.96 2.91 14.63
N GLU A 295 -7.73 1.82 14.54
CA GLU A 295 -7.60 0.69 15.45
C GLU A 295 -6.29 -0.08 15.25
N GLU A 296 -5.83 -0.25 14.01
CA GLU A 296 -4.59 -0.95 13.71
C GLU A 296 -3.36 -0.15 14.18
N LEU A 297 -3.36 1.17 13.97
CA LEU A 297 -2.33 2.07 14.50
C LEU A 297 -2.32 2.05 16.03
N ARG A 298 -3.49 2.02 16.68
CA ARG A 298 -3.58 1.90 18.15
C ARG A 298 -2.93 0.61 18.65
N LYS A 299 -3.19 -0.53 17.99
CA LYS A 299 -2.56 -1.83 18.32
C LYS A 299 -1.05 -1.80 18.09
N ALA A 300 -0.61 -1.24 16.96
CA ALA A 300 0.81 -1.11 16.65
C ALA A 300 1.55 -0.23 17.67
N ARG A 301 0.94 0.88 18.10
CA ARG A 301 1.49 1.75 19.16
C ARG A 301 1.58 1.07 20.51
N ALA A 302 0.57 0.29 20.89
CA ALA A 302 0.61 -0.52 22.10
C ALA A 302 1.77 -1.53 22.09
N ALA A 303 2.29 -1.88 20.91
CA ALA A 303 3.44 -2.73 20.71
C ALA A 303 4.74 -1.97 20.34
N GLY A 304 4.80 -0.66 20.58
CA GLY A 304 6.03 0.13 20.46
C GLY A 304 6.32 0.73 19.08
N LEU A 305 5.32 0.90 18.20
CA LEU A 305 5.51 1.55 16.89
C LEU A 305 6.24 2.90 16.99
N ASP A 306 5.86 3.76 17.94
CA ASP A 306 6.43 5.11 18.07
C ASP A 306 7.92 5.04 18.52
N ASP A 307 8.28 4.06 19.35
CA ASP A 307 9.68 3.82 19.75
C ASP A 307 10.55 3.41 18.56
N GLU A 308 10.04 2.51 17.71
CA GLU A 308 10.75 2.07 16.50
C GLU A 308 10.93 3.21 15.49
N LEU A 309 9.89 4.04 15.32
CA LEU A 309 9.95 5.23 14.46
C LEU A 309 10.98 6.25 14.96
N ALA A 310 11.07 6.44 16.28
CA ALA A 310 12.07 7.33 16.90
C ALA A 310 13.49 6.75 16.84
N ALA A 311 13.65 5.43 16.94
CA ALA A 311 14.95 4.76 16.81
C ALA A 311 15.57 4.99 15.42
N PHE A 312 14.74 4.97 14.37
CA PHE A 312 15.18 5.28 13.01
C PHE A 312 15.71 6.71 12.84
N GLU A 313 15.31 7.66 13.68
CA GLU A 313 15.82 9.03 13.59
C GLU A 313 17.23 9.16 14.18
N LYS A 314 17.54 8.37 15.22
CA LYS A 314 18.83 8.42 15.91
C LYS A 314 19.95 7.74 15.10
N SER A 315 19.61 6.72 14.31
CA SER A 315 20.57 5.99 13.47
C SER A 315 21.23 6.89 12.41
N ASP A 316 20.51 7.88 11.87
CA ASP A 316 21.03 8.81 10.86
C ASP A 316 22.02 9.84 11.41
N ALA A 317 22.05 10.04 12.74
CA ALA A 317 22.80 11.12 13.38
C ALA A 317 24.21 10.69 13.87
N ALA A 318 24.57 9.41 13.76
CA ALA A 318 25.86 8.93 14.24
C ALA A 318 27.01 9.38 13.31
N PRO A 319 28.02 10.11 13.81
CA PRO A 319 29.14 10.54 12.97
C PRO A 319 29.94 9.34 12.48
N ALA A 320 30.25 9.34 11.18
CA ALA A 320 31.11 8.35 10.55
C ALA A 320 32.55 8.48 11.09
N VAL A 321 32.90 7.69 12.10
CA VAL A 321 34.29 7.58 12.57
C VAL A 321 35.11 6.99 11.41
N GLN A 322 36.15 7.71 10.96
CA GLN A 322 37.13 7.17 10.02
C GLN A 322 37.97 6.12 10.74
N VAL A 323 37.83 4.87 10.30
CA VAL A 323 38.58 3.71 10.80
C VAL A 323 39.28 3.09 9.59
N SER A 324 40.58 2.86 9.68
CA SER A 324 41.34 2.18 8.63
C SER A 324 41.09 0.66 8.68
N PRO A 325 41.04 -0.02 7.53
CA PRO A 325 40.88 -1.47 7.51
C PRO A 325 42.07 -2.16 8.22
N PRO A 326 41.83 -3.23 9.01
CA PRO A 326 42.89 -4.09 9.52
C PRO A 326 43.57 -4.87 8.37
N PRO A 327 44.67 -5.60 8.63
CA PRO A 327 45.34 -6.39 7.59
C PRO A 327 44.37 -7.31 6.85
N VAL A 328 44.52 -7.38 5.53
CA VAL A 328 43.65 -8.18 4.65
C VAL A 328 43.74 -9.66 5.03
N GLU A 329 42.59 -10.29 5.21
CA GLU A 329 42.44 -11.73 5.44
C GLU A 329 41.55 -12.33 4.32
N PRO A 330 41.75 -13.59 3.93
CA PRO A 330 40.84 -14.26 3.00
C PRO A 330 39.40 -14.29 3.55
N THR A 331 38.43 -13.92 2.72
CA THR A 331 37.01 -13.90 3.09
C THR A 331 36.25 -15.06 2.45
N ASP A 332 35.84 -16.01 3.28
CA ASP A 332 35.18 -17.28 2.90
C ASP A 332 33.74 -17.41 3.44
N GLU A 333 33.30 -16.51 4.32
CA GLU A 333 31.95 -16.48 4.87
C GLU A 333 31.22 -15.15 4.62
N GLU A 334 29.88 -15.21 4.64
CA GLU A 334 28.98 -14.07 4.41
C GLU A 334 27.98 -13.89 5.56
N ILE A 335 27.88 -12.66 6.07
CA ILE A 335 26.79 -12.24 6.96
C ILE A 335 25.76 -11.46 6.12
N HIS A 336 24.55 -12.03 6.03
CA HIS A 336 23.40 -11.44 5.36
C HIS A 336 22.51 -10.63 6.32
N GLY A 337 21.54 -9.89 5.77
CA GLY A 337 20.52 -9.17 6.55
C GLY A 337 20.91 -7.75 6.96
N ILE A 338 22.00 -7.23 6.39
CA ILE A 338 22.47 -5.87 6.61
C ILE A 338 21.89 -4.98 5.51
N ASP A 339 21.48 -3.77 5.89
CA ASP A 339 20.99 -2.79 4.92
C ASP A 339 22.11 -2.25 4.05
N VAL A 340 21.83 -1.95 2.78
CA VAL A 340 22.81 -1.35 1.87
C VAL A 340 23.33 -0.01 2.39
N LEU A 341 22.46 0.77 3.06
CA LEU A 341 22.79 2.07 3.64
C LEU A 341 23.68 1.94 4.89
N ASP A 342 23.60 0.81 5.59
CA ASP A 342 24.39 0.53 6.79
C ASP A 342 25.68 -0.25 6.51
N LEU A 343 25.83 -0.80 5.29
CA LEU A 343 26.85 -1.79 4.97
C LEU A 343 28.26 -1.30 5.28
N GLU A 344 28.59 -0.07 4.89
CA GLU A 344 29.90 0.51 5.18
C GLU A 344 30.12 0.71 6.69
N GLN A 345 29.08 1.12 7.43
CA GLN A 345 29.21 1.37 8.86
C GLN A 345 29.34 0.05 9.63
N ALA A 346 28.60 -0.99 9.23
CA ALA A 346 28.71 -2.34 9.75
C ALA A 346 30.14 -2.89 9.59
N VAL A 347 30.72 -2.74 8.39
CA VAL A 347 32.12 -3.10 8.12
C VAL A 347 33.08 -2.31 9.02
N ARG A 348 32.88 -1.00 9.18
CA ARG A 348 33.72 -0.16 10.05
C ARG A 348 33.61 -0.54 11.52
N CYS A 349 32.46 -1.02 11.98
CA CYS A 349 32.31 -1.54 13.35
C CYS A 349 33.17 -2.77 13.58
N LEU A 350 33.27 -3.68 12.59
CA LEU A 350 34.18 -4.82 12.66
C LEU A 350 35.66 -4.37 12.63
N TRP A 351 35.98 -3.36 11.82
CA TRP A 351 37.34 -2.83 11.76
C TRP A 351 37.81 -2.21 13.10
N LYS A 352 36.90 -1.57 13.87
CA LYS A 352 37.22 -1.06 15.22
C LYS A 352 37.67 -2.17 16.17
N GLU A 353 37.09 -3.35 16.02
CA GLU A 353 37.42 -4.56 16.77
C GLU A 353 38.54 -5.38 16.10
N LYS A 354 39.25 -4.80 15.13
CA LYS A 354 40.37 -5.40 14.37
C LYS A 354 39.98 -6.67 13.61
N ILE A 355 38.72 -6.79 13.20
CA ILE A 355 38.24 -7.88 12.34
C ILE A 355 38.23 -7.38 10.90
N TYR A 356 38.95 -8.05 10.01
CA TYR A 356 38.89 -7.75 8.58
C TYR A 356 37.55 -8.18 8.00
N ALA A 357 36.92 -7.26 7.28
CA ALA A 357 35.63 -7.47 6.66
C ALA A 357 35.50 -6.57 5.43
N GLU A 358 34.76 -7.05 4.43
CA GLU A 358 34.51 -6.36 3.17
C GLU A 358 33.00 -6.21 2.93
N ALA A 359 32.61 -5.06 2.39
CA ALA A 359 31.27 -4.84 1.87
C ALA A 359 31.14 -5.49 0.49
N ALA A 360 30.12 -6.32 0.28
CA ALA A 360 29.85 -6.94 -1.01
C ALA A 360 28.34 -7.02 -1.32
N MET A 361 28.02 -7.35 -2.56
CA MET A 361 26.65 -7.63 -3.02
C MET A 361 26.55 -9.12 -3.37
N GLY A 362 25.87 -9.89 -2.52
CA GLY A 362 25.57 -11.29 -2.76
C GLY A 362 24.32 -11.47 -3.63
N CYS A 363 24.01 -12.72 -3.99
CA CYS A 363 22.81 -13.04 -4.78
C CYS A 363 21.48 -12.75 -4.06
N THR A 364 21.54 -12.41 -2.78
CA THR A 364 20.39 -12.21 -1.89
C THR A 364 20.27 -10.79 -1.36
N GLY A 365 21.22 -9.91 -1.71
CA GLY A 365 21.31 -8.55 -1.22
C GLY A 365 22.71 -8.20 -0.68
N PRO A 366 22.84 -7.07 0.05
CA PRO A 366 24.08 -6.67 0.70
C PRO A 366 24.59 -7.73 1.68
N VAL A 367 25.90 -7.97 1.68
CA VAL A 367 26.56 -8.92 2.57
C VAL A 367 27.87 -8.36 3.10
N VAL A 368 28.21 -8.74 4.34
CA VAL A 368 29.55 -8.53 4.89
C VAL A 368 30.34 -9.82 4.76
N LYS A 369 31.44 -9.76 4.00
CA LYS A 369 32.37 -10.87 3.79
C LYS A 369 33.47 -10.83 4.83
N LEU A 370 33.80 -11.98 5.42
CA LEU A 370 34.83 -12.10 6.45
C LEU A 370 35.41 -13.52 6.50
N ALA A 371 36.48 -13.70 7.27
CA ALA A 371 37.07 -15.02 7.51
C ALA A 371 36.19 -15.88 8.43
N SER A 372 36.06 -17.18 8.14
CA SER A 372 35.30 -18.18 8.91
C SER A 372 35.60 -18.12 10.41
N ALA A 373 36.87 -17.98 10.76
CA ALA A 373 37.33 -17.92 12.15
C ALA A 373 36.79 -16.71 12.94
N ARG A 374 36.25 -15.70 12.25
CA ARG A 374 35.73 -14.46 12.83
C ARG A 374 34.20 -14.38 12.83
N LEU A 375 33.50 -15.36 12.24
CA LEU A 375 32.05 -15.32 12.01
C LEU A 375 31.23 -15.07 13.28
N GLU A 376 31.44 -15.88 14.31
CA GLU A 376 30.71 -15.78 15.60
C GLU A 376 30.95 -14.43 16.29
N ALA A 377 32.21 -13.99 16.34
CA ALA A 377 32.57 -12.70 16.95
C ALA A 377 31.94 -11.52 16.19
N ALA A 378 32.01 -11.54 14.86
CA ALA A 378 31.43 -10.51 14.01
C ALA A 378 29.91 -10.45 14.12
N ARG A 379 29.23 -11.61 14.15
CA ARG A 379 27.77 -11.67 14.38
C ARG A 379 27.39 -11.01 15.69
N LYS A 380 28.11 -11.31 16.77
CA LYS A 380 27.87 -10.68 18.06
C LYS A 380 28.04 -9.16 18.02
N ILE A 381 29.16 -8.67 17.45
CA ILE A 381 29.44 -7.23 17.34
C ILE A 381 28.36 -6.51 16.53
N LEU A 382 27.95 -7.09 15.39
CA LEU A 382 26.94 -6.50 14.53
C LEU A 382 25.54 -6.53 15.15
N ALA A 383 25.20 -7.59 15.88
CA ALA A 383 23.94 -7.68 16.62
C ALA A 383 23.89 -6.66 17.77
N ASP A 384 24.97 -6.56 18.56
CA ASP A 384 25.09 -5.57 19.65
C ASP A 384 25.03 -4.12 19.12
N ALA A 385 25.55 -3.89 17.90
CA ALA A 385 25.45 -2.62 17.19
C ALA A 385 24.11 -2.39 16.45
N GLY A 386 23.21 -3.39 16.41
CA GLY A 386 21.87 -3.29 15.82
C GLY A 386 21.80 -3.44 14.29
N TYR A 387 22.86 -3.92 13.65
CA TYR A 387 22.91 -4.10 12.19
C TYR A 387 22.28 -5.40 11.68
N ILE A 388 22.22 -6.45 12.51
CA ILE A 388 21.62 -7.75 12.18
C ILE A 388 20.63 -8.22 13.23
#